data_AF-A0AAV8VZ79-F1
#
_entry.id   AF-A0AAV8VZ79-F1
#
_cell.length_a   1.000
_cell.length_b   1.000
_cell.length_c   1.000
_cell.angle_alpha   90.00
_cell.angle_beta   90.00
_cell.angle_gamma   90.00
#
_symmetry.space_group_name_H-M   'P 1'
#
loop_
_entity.id
_entity.type
_entity.pdbx_description
1 polymer ?
#
loop_
_entity_poly.entity_id
_entity_poly.type
_entity_poly.pdbx_seq_one_letter_code
_entity_poly.pdbx_strand_id
1 'polypeptide(L)'
;MGRRYYCDYCDKKFIDDIEQRKKHLQSSYHIKLRNIHYEHCKEPETVLREELLKIPCRRFLQYGSCQFEGNCKYTHYSPEELCQLRQQVEHNQIMRRRRLEEILEVPSVESWVQKYHSANKENTDIIHTFWSYPALFEKRLDLPPSLLKFKPEQFVDDSFEEWGK
;
A
#
# COMPACT_ATOMS: atom_id res chain seq x y z
N MET A 1 -12.74 33.72 3.91
CA MET A 1 -12.43 32.90 2.71
C MET A 1 -12.91 31.48 2.97
N GLY A 2 -13.99 31.04 2.32
CA GLY A 2 -14.60 29.72 2.56
C GLY A 2 -13.75 28.58 2.00
N ARG A 3 -13.82 27.40 2.63
CA ARG A 3 -13.20 26.17 2.10
C ARG A 3 -13.84 25.85 0.74
N ARG A 4 -13.03 25.35 -0.20
CA ARG A 4 -13.49 24.92 -1.53
C ARG A 4 -13.26 23.41 -1.65
N TYR A 5 -14.23 22.73 -2.23
CA TYR A 5 -14.14 21.31 -2.53
C TYR A 5 -13.71 21.10 -3.98
N TYR A 6 -12.85 20.11 -4.20
CA TYR A 6 -12.44 19.64 -5.52
C TYR A 6 -12.85 18.18 -5.68
N CYS A 7 -13.44 17.85 -6.84
CA CYS A 7 -13.72 16.46 -7.20
C CYS A 7 -12.75 16.01 -8.29
N ASP A 8 -11.90 15.03 -7.98
CA ASP A 8 -10.92 14.46 -8.92
C ASP A 8 -11.58 13.73 -10.10
N TYR A 9 -12.77 13.15 -9.91
CA TYR A 9 -13.46 12.45 -10.99
C TYR A 9 -14.08 13.41 -12.01
N CYS A 10 -14.49 14.61 -11.58
CA CYS A 10 -15.24 15.56 -12.39
C CYS A 10 -14.42 16.79 -12.80
N ASP A 11 -13.20 16.93 -12.27
CA ASP A 11 -12.32 18.10 -12.42
C ASP A 11 -13.00 19.44 -12.15
N LYS A 12 -13.85 19.48 -11.12
CA LYS A 12 -14.65 20.67 -10.74
C LYS A 12 -14.31 21.15 -9.34
N LYS A 13 -14.16 22.48 -9.22
CA LYS A 13 -13.97 23.20 -7.94
C LYS A 13 -15.24 23.98 -7.60
N PHE A 14 -15.77 23.81 -6.40
CA PHE A 14 -16.92 24.58 -5.92
C PHE A 14 -16.79 24.92 -4.42
N ILE A 15 -17.69 25.77 -3.91
CA ILE A 15 -17.71 26.15 -2.49
C ILE A 15 -18.06 24.91 -1.67
N ASP A 16 -17.32 24.66 -0.58
CA ASP A 16 -17.50 23.45 0.20
C ASP A 16 -18.69 23.54 1.15
N ASP A 17 -19.88 23.30 0.60
CA ASP A 17 -21.12 23.11 1.34
C ASP A 17 -21.51 21.62 1.36
N ILE A 18 -21.96 21.13 2.52
CA ILE A 18 -22.22 19.69 2.74
C ILE A 18 -23.36 19.21 1.83
N GLU A 19 -24.42 19.99 1.67
CA GLU A 19 -25.55 19.60 0.82
C GLU A 19 -25.16 19.62 -0.66
N GLN A 20 -24.46 20.66 -1.10
CA GLN A 20 -23.95 20.75 -2.47
C GLN A 20 -22.99 19.61 -2.80
N ARG A 21 -22.09 19.27 -1.87
CA ARG A 21 -21.17 18.15 -2.03
C ARG A 21 -21.93 16.83 -2.14
N LYS A 22 -22.93 16.58 -1.28
CA LYS A 22 -23.75 15.36 -1.35
C LYS A 22 -24.50 15.25 -2.68
N LYS A 23 -25.13 16.35 -3.13
CA LYS A 23 -25.81 16.41 -4.44
C LYS A 23 -24.84 16.16 -5.60
N HIS A 24 -23.62 16.69 -5.53
CA HIS A 24 -22.58 16.44 -6.52
C HIS A 24 -22.19 14.96 -6.58
N LEU A 25 -21.89 14.33 -5.44
CA LEU A 25 -21.50 12.92 -5.36
C LEU A 25 -22.62 11.96 -5.79
N GLN A 26 -23.88 12.34 -5.60
CA GLN A 26 -25.05 11.57 -6.04
C GLN A 26 -25.48 11.88 -7.48
N SER A 27 -24.83 12.83 -8.15
CA SER A 27 -25.17 13.18 -9.53
C SER A 27 -24.81 12.03 -10.49
N SER A 28 -25.67 11.81 -11.48
CA SER A 28 -25.47 10.77 -12.50
C SER A 28 -24.15 10.93 -13.26
N TYR A 29 -23.74 12.19 -13.49
CA TYR A 29 -22.47 12.51 -14.13
C TYR A 29 -21.27 12.07 -13.29
N HIS A 30 -21.25 12.41 -11.99
CA HIS A 30 -20.19 11.96 -11.08
C HIS A 30 -20.15 10.43 -11.00
N ILE A 31 -21.29 9.78 -10.82
CA ILE A 31 -21.37 8.32 -10.76
C ILE A 31 -20.86 7.69 -12.05
N LYS A 32 -21.22 8.22 -13.23
CA LYS A 32 -20.71 7.75 -14.52
C LYS A 32 -19.19 7.84 -14.59
N LEU A 33 -18.61 9.00 -14.29
CA LEU A 33 -17.15 9.20 -14.36
C LEU A 33 -16.40 8.36 -13.34
N ARG A 34 -16.93 8.24 -12.13
CA ARG A 34 -16.40 7.37 -11.09
C ARG A 34 -16.37 5.92 -11.55
N ASN A 35 -17.46 5.42 -12.13
CA ASN A 35 -17.51 4.05 -12.66
C ASN A 35 -16.49 3.85 -13.79
N ILE A 36 -16.42 4.78 -14.75
CA ILE A 36 -15.43 4.73 -15.84
C ILE A 36 -14.00 4.67 -15.28
N HIS A 37 -13.69 5.48 -14.27
CA HIS A 37 -12.37 5.44 -13.62
C HIS A 37 -12.06 4.04 -13.08
N TYR A 38 -12.98 3.45 -12.32
CA TYR A 38 -12.75 2.11 -11.74
C TYR A 38 -12.73 0.99 -12.77
N GLU A 39 -13.46 1.09 -13.89
CA GLU A 39 -13.38 0.11 -14.97
C GLU A 39 -11.96 0.01 -15.54
N HIS A 40 -11.23 1.13 -15.68
CA HIS A 40 -9.84 1.11 -16.14
C HIS A 40 -8.86 0.54 -15.12
N CYS A 41 -9.22 0.54 -13.83
CA CYS A 41 -8.40 -0.01 -12.76
C CYS A 41 -8.74 -1.45 -12.39
N LYS A 42 -9.72 -2.07 -13.07
CA LYS A 42 -10.07 -3.48 -12.81
C LYS A 42 -8.91 -4.39 -13.20
N GLU A 43 -8.69 -5.40 -12.36
CA GLU A 43 -7.71 -6.43 -12.68
C GLU A 43 -8.14 -7.23 -13.92
N PRO A 44 -7.21 -7.57 -14.82
CA PRO A 44 -7.52 -8.29 -16.05
C PRO A 44 -8.16 -9.65 -15.78
N GLU A 45 -7.86 -10.28 -14.64
CA GLU A 45 -8.46 -11.55 -14.19
C GLU A 45 -9.96 -11.41 -13.93
N THR A 46 -10.36 -10.29 -13.31
CA THR A 46 -11.76 -9.98 -13.00
C THR A 46 -12.50 -9.61 -14.27
N VAL A 47 -11.89 -8.79 -15.13
CA VAL A 47 -12.47 -8.43 -16.44
C VAL A 47 -12.72 -9.69 -17.28
N LEU A 48 -11.72 -10.58 -17.40
CA LEU A 48 -11.86 -11.81 -18.19
C LEU A 48 -13.01 -12.68 -17.66
N ARG A 49 -13.13 -12.83 -16.34
CA ARG A 49 -14.20 -13.62 -15.71
C ARG A 49 -15.58 -13.03 -15.97
N GLU A 50 -15.74 -11.71 -15.83
CA GLU A 50 -16.99 -11.01 -16.07
C GLU A 50 -17.39 -11.10 -17.55
N GLU A 51 -16.45 -10.89 -18.47
CA GLU A 51 -16.71 -10.84 -19.91
C GLU A 51 -16.99 -12.22 -20.51
N LEU A 52 -16.34 -13.30 -20.03
CA LEU A 52 -16.62 -14.67 -20.50
C LEU A 52 -18.02 -15.18 -20.15
N LEU A 53 -18.65 -14.62 -19.12
CA LEU A 53 -20.03 -14.94 -18.74
C LEU A 53 -21.05 -14.19 -19.58
N LYS A 54 -20.64 -13.14 -20.29
CA LYS A 54 -21.52 -12.31 -21.12
C LYS A 54 -21.62 -12.88 -22.53
N ILE A 55 -22.82 -12.79 -23.10
CA ILE A 55 -23.06 -13.09 -24.51
C ILE A 55 -22.53 -11.91 -25.35
N PRO A 56 -21.98 -12.13 -26.57
CA PRO A 56 -21.49 -11.05 -27.41
C PRO A 56 -22.55 -10.03 -27.83
N CYS A 57 -22.20 -8.75 -27.78
CA CYS A 57 -23.10 -7.67 -28.16
C CYS A 57 -23.22 -7.55 -29.68
N ARG A 58 -24.36 -7.99 -30.22
CA ARG A 58 -24.61 -7.94 -31.68
C ARG A 58 -24.48 -6.52 -32.25
N ARG A 59 -24.98 -5.51 -31.55
CA ARG A 59 -24.91 -4.10 -32.02
C ARG A 59 -23.47 -3.60 -32.09
N PHE A 60 -22.70 -3.86 -31.04
CA PHE A 60 -21.30 -3.44 -31.00
C PHE A 60 -20.47 -4.14 -32.09
N LEU A 61 -20.64 -5.45 -32.24
CA LEU A 61 -19.92 -6.23 -33.25
C LEU A 61 -20.29 -5.85 -34.69
N GLN A 62 -21.53 -5.41 -34.93
CA GLN A 62 -21.99 -5.03 -36.28
C GLN A 62 -21.66 -3.58 -36.65
N TYR A 63 -21.83 -2.64 -35.71
CA TYR A 63 -21.77 -1.20 -35.99
C TYR A 63 -20.57 -0.50 -35.32
N GLY A 64 -19.75 -1.23 -34.56
CA GLY A 64 -18.65 -0.68 -33.77
C GLY A 64 -19.09 0.26 -32.63
N SER A 65 -20.40 0.40 -32.41
CA SER A 65 -20.96 1.34 -31.44
C SER A 65 -22.14 0.73 -30.69
N CYS A 66 -22.17 0.98 -29.38
CA CYS A 66 -23.24 0.53 -28.49
C CYS A 66 -23.68 1.69 -27.59
N GLN A 67 -24.97 2.00 -27.61
CA GLN A 67 -25.57 3.08 -26.81
C GLN A 67 -25.41 2.86 -25.29
N PHE A 68 -25.17 1.62 -24.86
CA PHE A 68 -25.01 1.28 -23.45
C PHE A 68 -23.56 1.37 -22.96
N GLU A 69 -22.58 1.55 -23.87
CA GLU A 69 -21.15 1.69 -23.54
C GLU A 69 -20.69 0.69 -22.46
N GLY A 70 -20.13 1.16 -21.34
CA GLY A 70 -19.69 0.34 -20.21
C GLY A 70 -20.80 -0.25 -19.33
N ASN A 71 -22.06 0.14 -19.54
CA ASN A 71 -23.23 -0.45 -18.85
C ASN A 71 -23.91 -1.54 -19.69
N CYS A 72 -23.30 -1.97 -20.80
CA CYS A 72 -23.85 -3.03 -21.62
C CYS A 72 -23.82 -4.37 -20.88
N LYS A 73 -24.95 -5.08 -20.87
CA LYS A 73 -25.06 -6.45 -20.31
C LYS A 73 -24.37 -7.52 -21.17
N TYR A 74 -23.94 -7.15 -22.37
CA TYR A 74 -23.30 -8.02 -23.35
C TYR A 74 -21.83 -7.65 -23.47
N THR A 75 -20.97 -8.61 -23.82
CA THR A 75 -19.55 -8.33 -24.00
C THR A 75 -19.32 -7.55 -25.29
N HIS A 76 -18.43 -6.56 -25.20
CA HIS A 76 -17.93 -5.81 -26.35
C HIS A 76 -16.60 -6.36 -26.86
N TYR A 77 -16.04 -7.39 -26.21
CA TYR A 77 -14.79 -7.98 -26.62
C TYR A 77 -15.00 -8.93 -27.80
N SER A 78 -14.10 -8.87 -28.77
CA SER A 78 -13.99 -9.88 -29.82
C SER A 78 -13.40 -11.18 -29.26
N PRO A 79 -13.60 -12.33 -29.94
CA PRO A 79 -12.95 -13.58 -29.57
C PRO A 79 -11.42 -13.47 -29.48
N GLU A 80 -10.81 -12.70 -30.38
CA GLU A 80 -9.37 -12.44 -30.39
C GLU A 80 -8.94 -11.61 -29.18
N GLU A 81 -9.69 -10.57 -28.83
CA GLU A 81 -9.41 -9.73 -27.65
C GLU A 81 -9.56 -10.53 -26.35
N LEU A 82 -10.57 -11.40 -26.24
CA LEU A 82 -10.71 -12.31 -25.10
C LEU A 82 -9.55 -13.31 -25.00
N CYS A 83 -9.02 -13.76 -26.15
CA CYS A 83 -7.83 -14.62 -26.19
C CYS A 83 -6.59 -13.88 -25.70
N GLN A 84 -6.37 -12.65 -26.16
CA GLN A 84 -5.26 -11.80 -25.69
C GLN A 84 -5.37 -11.51 -24.20
N LEU A 85 -6.56 -11.19 -23.71
CA LEU A 85 -6.81 -10.95 -22.29
C LEU A 85 -6.50 -12.20 -21.44
N ARG A 86 -6.84 -13.39 -21.94
CA ARG A 86 -6.48 -14.66 -21.30
C ARG A 86 -4.98 -14.87 -21.20
N GLN A 87 -4.25 -14.61 -22.28
CA GLN A 87 -2.78 -14.71 -22.30
C GLN A 87 -2.15 -13.71 -21.32
N GLN A 88 -2.68 -12.49 -21.25
CA GLN A 88 -2.24 -11.47 -20.29
C GLN A 88 -2.45 -11.93 -18.84
N VAL A 89 -3.62 -12.51 -18.54
CA VAL A 89 -3.92 -13.08 -17.21
C VAL A 89 -2.94 -14.19 -16.84
N GLU A 90 -2.72 -15.14 -17.75
CA GLU A 90 -1.79 -16.25 -17.51
C GLU A 90 -0.36 -15.74 -17.27
N HIS A 91 0.11 -14.79 -18.09
CA HIS A 91 1.41 -14.16 -17.91
C HIS A 91 1.53 -13.48 -16.53
N ASN A 92 0.52 -12.70 -16.13
CA ASN A 92 0.50 -12.05 -14.82
C ASN A 92 0.55 -13.06 -13.66
N GLN A 93 -0.12 -14.20 -13.78
CA GLN A 93 -0.09 -15.26 -12.77
C GLN A 93 1.27 -15.91 -12.67
N ILE A 94 1.93 -16.19 -13.80
CA ILE A 94 3.29 -16.73 -13.82
C ILE A 94 4.26 -15.74 -13.14
N MET A 95 4.15 -14.44 -13.46
CA MET A 95 5.00 -13.41 -12.86
C MET A 95 4.73 -13.24 -11.36
N ARG A 96 3.47 -13.31 -10.92
CA ARG A 96 3.11 -13.32 -9.49
C ARG A 96 3.71 -14.53 -8.78
N ARG A 97 3.61 -15.73 -9.38
CA ARG A 97 4.19 -16.95 -8.82
C ARG A 97 5.71 -16.85 -8.70
N ARG A 98 6.39 -16.43 -9.78
CA ARG A 98 7.84 -16.21 -9.75
C ARG A 98 8.24 -15.21 -8.67
N ARG A 99 7.50 -14.10 -8.53
CA ARG A 99 7.76 -13.15 -7.45
C ARG A 99 7.61 -13.80 -6.08
N LEU A 100 6.59 -14.64 -5.87
CA LEU A 100 6.41 -15.37 -4.61
C LEU A 100 7.52 -16.39 -4.36
N GLU A 101 8.03 -17.05 -5.40
CA GLU A 101 9.19 -17.96 -5.34
C GLU A 101 10.50 -17.19 -5.11
N GLU A 102 10.62 -15.96 -5.62
CA GLU A 102 11.76 -15.04 -5.43
C GLU A 102 11.73 -14.32 -4.07
N ILE A 103 10.59 -14.28 -3.38
CA ILE A 103 10.56 -13.85 -1.98
C ILE A 103 11.39 -14.88 -1.22
N LEU A 104 12.65 -14.52 -0.98
CA LEU A 104 13.59 -15.27 -0.17
C LEU A 104 12.89 -15.71 1.10
N GLU A 105 13.03 -17.00 1.45
CA GLU A 105 12.62 -17.49 2.77
C GLU A 105 13.27 -16.60 3.82
N VAL A 106 12.47 -15.73 4.44
CA VAL A 106 12.95 -14.87 5.52
C VAL A 106 13.33 -15.82 6.65
N PRO A 107 14.62 -15.87 7.06
CA PRO A 107 15.03 -16.76 8.12
C PRO A 107 14.19 -16.48 9.36
N SER A 108 13.77 -17.54 10.06
CA SER A 108 13.03 -17.40 11.32
C SER A 108 13.82 -16.55 12.31
N VAL A 109 13.12 -15.78 13.13
CA VAL A 109 13.73 -14.96 14.20
C VAL A 109 14.64 -15.81 15.07
N GLU A 110 14.24 -17.03 15.47
CA GLU A 110 15.10 -17.97 16.20
C GLU A 110 16.43 -18.26 15.48
N SER A 111 16.40 -18.48 14.17
CA SER A 111 17.62 -18.80 13.40
C SER A 111 18.59 -17.61 13.35
N TRP A 112 18.06 -16.38 13.29
CA TRP A 112 18.85 -15.16 13.37
C TRP A 112 19.43 -14.95 14.77
N VAL A 113 18.63 -15.15 15.83
CA VAL A 113 19.07 -15.05 17.23
C VAL A 113 20.18 -16.06 17.52
N GLN A 114 20.03 -17.31 17.08
CA GLN A 114 21.08 -18.33 17.22
C GLN A 114 22.37 -17.94 16.50
N LYS A 115 22.27 -17.43 15.26
CA LYS A 115 23.42 -16.93 14.49
C LYS A 115 24.11 -15.74 15.19
N TYR A 116 23.32 -14.83 15.76
CA TYR A 116 23.84 -13.69 16.51
C TYR A 116 24.59 -14.12 17.77
N HIS A 117 24.00 -15.00 18.60
CA HIS A 117 24.66 -15.51 19.81
C HIS A 117 25.90 -16.34 19.51
N SER A 118 25.89 -17.13 18.44
CA SER A 118 27.06 -17.93 18.04
C SER A 118 28.19 -17.07 17.46
N ALA A 119 27.88 -15.96 16.78
CA ALA A 119 28.87 -14.99 16.32
C ALA A 119 29.44 -14.10 17.45
N ASN A 120 28.66 -13.79 18.49
CA ASN A 120 29.04 -12.92 19.61
C ASN A 120 29.39 -13.68 20.90
N LYS A 121 29.72 -14.97 20.81
CA LYS A 121 29.94 -15.85 21.97
C LYS A 121 31.12 -15.44 22.87
N GLU A 122 32.04 -14.60 22.38
CA GLU A 122 33.22 -14.14 23.13
C GLU A 122 33.07 -12.73 23.74
N ASN A 123 31.94 -12.04 23.57
CA ASN A 123 31.79 -10.65 24.01
C ASN A 123 30.56 -10.48 24.92
N THR A 124 30.47 -11.29 25.97
CA THR A 124 29.35 -11.27 26.92
C THR A 124 29.29 -9.99 27.76
N ASP A 125 30.39 -9.24 27.85
CA ASP A 125 30.51 -8.12 28.80
C ASP A 125 30.57 -6.74 28.14
N ILE A 126 30.57 -6.65 26.80
CA ILE A 126 30.64 -5.38 26.09
C ILE A 126 29.39 -5.21 25.22
N ILE A 127 28.41 -4.49 25.74
CA ILE A 127 27.31 -3.96 24.94
C ILE A 127 27.93 -2.96 23.94
N HIS A 128 28.15 -3.41 22.70
CA HIS A 128 28.58 -2.52 21.63
C HIS A 128 27.38 -1.67 21.20
N THR A 129 27.19 -0.52 21.84
CA THR A 129 26.21 0.47 21.40
C THR A 129 26.58 0.92 19.98
N PHE A 130 25.60 1.02 19.07
CA PHE A 130 25.80 1.58 17.72
C PHE A 130 26.30 3.03 17.77
N TRP A 131 26.06 3.69 18.91
CA TRP A 131 26.50 5.03 19.21
C TRP A 131 27.69 5.00 20.19
N SER A 132 28.70 5.83 19.95
CA SER A 132 29.80 6.04 20.90
C SER A 132 29.69 7.45 21.50
N TYR A 133 29.93 7.56 22.81
CA TYR A 133 29.94 8.85 23.49
C TYR A 133 31.13 9.68 22.99
N PRO A 134 30.92 10.89 22.44
CA PRO A 134 32.02 11.70 21.92
C PRO A 134 33.02 12.11 23.01
N ALA A 135 34.31 11.83 22.81
CA ALA A 135 35.37 12.15 23.79
C ALA A 135 35.46 13.65 24.15
N LEU A 136 35.01 14.54 23.25
CA LEU A 136 34.93 15.98 23.50
C LEU A 136 33.98 16.33 24.66
N PHE A 137 32.98 15.50 24.90
CA PHE A 137 32.00 15.69 25.98
C PHE A 137 32.47 15.10 27.31
N GLU A 138 33.57 14.35 27.37
CA GLU A 138 34.11 13.83 28.64
C GLU A 138 34.77 14.93 29.47
N LYS A 139 35.26 15.99 28.82
CA LYS A 139 35.98 17.11 29.47
C LYS A 139 35.08 18.29 29.83
N ARG A 140 33.80 18.24 29.46
CA ARG A 140 32.84 19.34 29.65
C ARG A 140 32.03 19.12 30.92
N LEU A 141 32.08 20.09 31.83
CA LEU A 141 31.31 20.09 33.08
C LEU A 141 30.01 20.90 32.98
N ASP A 142 29.79 21.57 31.85
CA ASP A 142 28.65 22.44 31.55
C ASP A 142 27.54 21.74 30.75
N LEU A 143 27.55 20.40 30.73
CA LEU A 143 26.56 19.62 30.00
C LEU A 143 25.29 19.40 30.85
N PRO A 144 24.09 19.50 30.25
CA PRO A 144 22.86 19.13 30.93
C PRO A 144 22.87 17.63 31.28
N PRO A 145 22.14 17.21 32.32
CA PRO A 145 22.14 15.81 32.79
C PRO A 145 21.86 14.76 31.71
N SER A 146 21.06 15.10 30.69
CA SER A 146 20.73 14.22 29.57
C SER A 146 21.87 13.95 28.58
N LEU A 147 22.93 14.77 28.59
CA LEU A 147 24.09 14.65 27.70
C LEU A 147 25.35 14.16 28.42
N LEU A 148 25.27 13.86 29.71
CA LEU A 148 26.38 13.28 30.46
C LEU A 148 26.48 11.78 30.17
N LYS A 149 27.71 11.27 30.15
CA LYS A 149 27.98 9.83 30.07
C LYS A 149 27.43 9.17 31.33
N PHE A 150 26.40 8.33 31.17
CA PHE A 150 25.86 7.54 32.27
C PHE A 150 26.94 6.61 32.82
N LYS A 151 27.08 6.58 34.14
CA LYS A 151 27.94 5.63 34.84
C LYS A 151 27.10 4.66 35.67
N PRO A 152 27.53 3.40 35.87
CA PRO A 152 26.80 2.42 36.66
C PRO A 152 26.43 2.91 38.06
N GLU A 153 27.27 3.75 38.66
CA GLU A 153 27.06 4.26 40.02
C GLU A 153 25.91 5.29 40.12
N GLN A 154 25.37 5.74 38.99
CA GLN A 154 24.24 6.68 38.94
C GLN A 154 22.87 5.98 38.98
N PHE A 155 22.85 4.65 38.83
CA PHE A 155 21.64 3.85 38.94
C PHE A 155 21.51 3.39 40.40
N VAL A 156 20.60 4.03 41.14
CA VAL A 156 20.41 3.80 42.58
C VAL A 156 19.23 2.86 42.85
N ASP A 157 18.37 2.65 41.86
CA ASP A 157 17.12 1.89 41.99
C ASP A 157 16.87 1.04 40.74
N ASP A 158 16.67 -0.26 40.95
CA ASP A 158 16.28 -1.23 39.92
C ASP A 158 14.76 -1.48 39.95
N SER A 159 14.02 -0.79 40.81
CA SER A 159 12.56 -0.89 40.90
C SER A 159 11.89 0.04 39.88
N PHE A 160 11.59 -0.52 38.71
CA PHE A 160 10.74 0.15 37.74
C PHE A 160 9.28 -0.09 38.13
N GLU A 161 8.51 0.99 38.37
CA GLU A 161 7.05 0.87 38.53
C GLU A 161 6.45 0.22 37.27
N GLU A 162 5.59 -0.78 37.47
CA GLU A 162 4.83 -1.39 36.37
C GLU A 162 4.01 -0.32 35.65
N TRP A 163 4.40 0.01 34.42
CA TRP A 163 3.68 0.98 33.59
C TRP A 163 2.36 0.39 33.10
N GLY A 164 1.23 1.04 33.43
CA GLY A 164 -0.08 0.76 32.84
C GLY A 164 -1.03 -0.12 33.68
N LYS A 165 -1.35 0.32 34.90
CA LYS A 165 -2.60 -0.09 35.56
C LYS A 165 -3.77 0.81 35.14
#